data_AF-A0A509L8C4-F1
#
_entry.id   AF-A0A509L8C4-F1
#
_cell.length_a   1.000
_cell.length_b   1.000
_cell.length_c   1.000
_cell.angle_alpha   90.00
_cell.angle_beta   90.00
_cell.angle_gamma   90.00
#
_symmetry.space_group_name_H-M   'P 1'
#
loop_
_entity.id
_entity.type
_entity.pdbx_description
1 polymer ?
#
loop_
_entity_poly.entity_id
_entity_poly.type
_entity_poly.pdbx_seq_one_letter_code
_entity_poly.pdbx_strand_id
1 'polypeptide(L)' 'PGNNTLIDNFQLTLDKRGHINADRNMMTNMDGIFVAGDMTNGQSLIVHAIASGRQAAHSIVAYLQGKLKT' A
#
# COMPACT_ATOMS: atom_id res chain seq x y z
N PRO A 1 8.90 -1.36 8.71
CA PRO A 1 8.75 -2.80 8.45
C PRO A 1 10.13 -3.35 8.10
N GLY A 2 10.50 -4.53 8.56
CA GLY A 2 11.75 -5.15 8.09
C GLY A 2 11.58 -5.70 6.68
N ASN A 3 12.70 -6.03 6.02
CA ASN A 3 12.65 -6.83 4.80
C ASN A 3 11.95 -8.16 5.10
N ASN A 4 10.95 -8.53 4.30
CA ASN A 4 10.19 -9.76 4.48
C ASN A 4 9.90 -10.42 3.13
N THR A 5 9.49 -11.68 3.18
CA THR A 5 9.27 -12.51 2.00
C THR A 5 8.28 -11.90 1.01
N LEU A 6 7.28 -11.13 1.46
CA LEU A 6 6.33 -10.48 0.56
C LEU A 6 6.99 -9.32 -0.19
N ILE A 7 7.78 -8.50 0.50
CA ILE A 7 8.51 -7.38 -0.11
C ILE A 7 9.46 -7.90 -1.19
N ASP A 8 10.23 -8.95 -0.87
CA ASP A 8 11.21 -9.52 -1.81
C ASP A 8 10.53 -10.24 -2.98
N ASN A 9 9.49 -11.05 -2.74
CA ASN A 9 8.82 -11.79 -3.81
C ASN A 9 8.11 -10.88 -4.81
N PHE A 10 7.51 -9.79 -4.35
CA PHE A 10 6.83 -8.83 -5.20
C PHE A 10 7.71 -7.65 -5.61
N GLN A 11 8.98 -7.61 -5.20
CA GLN A 11 9.92 -6.52 -5.54
C GLN A 11 9.35 -5.15 -5.14
N LEU A 12 8.78 -5.06 -3.94
CA LEU A 12 8.16 -3.83 -3.45
C LEU A 12 9.24 -2.84 -3.01
N THR A 13 9.10 -1.61 -3.45
CA THR A 13 10.01 -0.52 -3.07
C THR A 13 9.71 -0.05 -1.65
N LEU A 14 10.77 0.25 -0.89
CA LEU A 14 10.66 0.79 0.45
C LEU A 14 11.04 2.28 0.47
N ASP A 15 10.42 3.03 1.37
CA ASP A 15 10.84 4.40 1.69
C ASP A 15 12.13 4.39 2.55
N LYS A 16 12.67 5.57 2.83
CA LYS A 16 13.88 5.74 3.66
C LYS A 16 13.74 5.21 5.10
N ARG A 17 12.52 4.94 5.55
CA ARG A 17 12.18 4.45 6.90
C ARG A 17 11.84 2.95 6.90
N GLY A 18 11.92 2.28 5.75
CA GLY A 18 11.61 0.86 5.60
C GLY A 18 10.11 0.54 5.57
N HIS A 19 9.25 1.50 5.20
CA HIS A 19 7.84 1.22 4.89
C HIS A 19 7.66 0.96 3.40
N ILE A 20 6.63 0.20 3.04
CA ILE A 20 6.31 -0.02 1.62
C ILE A 20 5.85 1.32 1.04
N ASN A 21 6.52 1.73 -0.03
CA ASN A 21 6.19 2.95 -0.73
C ASN A 21 4.88 2.79 -1.50
N ALA A 22 4.01 3.78 -1.41
CA ALA A 22 2.71 3.78 -2.07
C ALA A 22 2.31 5.19 -2.50
N ASP A 23 1.53 5.26 -3.58
CA ASP A 23 0.98 6.52 -4.08
C ASP A 23 -0.26 6.96 -3.28
N ARG A 24 -0.90 8.06 -3.72
CA ARG A 24 -2.12 8.58 -3.10
C ARG A 24 -3.32 7.62 -3.18
N ASN A 25 -3.27 6.60 -4.04
CA ASN A 25 -4.30 5.59 -4.18
C ASN A 25 -3.98 4.35 -3.33
N MET A 26 -2.93 4.39 -2.50
CA MET A 26 -2.43 3.24 -1.74
C MET A 26 -1.85 2.13 -2.62
N MET A 27 -1.57 2.40 -3.90
CA MET A 27 -0.95 1.44 -4.82
C MET A 27 0.57 1.52 -4.70
N THR A 28 1.22 0.36 -4.66
CA THR A 28 2.69 0.26 -4.61
C THR A 28 3.33 0.57 -5.96
N ASN A 29 4.64 0.37 -6.10
CA ASN A 29 5.30 0.38 -7.41
C ASN A 29 4.87 -0.76 -8.34
N MET A 30 4.24 -1.81 -7.79
CA MET A 30 3.72 -2.93 -8.56
C MET A 30 2.23 -2.74 -8.83
N ASP A 31 1.88 -2.85 -10.10
CA ASP A 31 0.50 -2.71 -10.54
C ASP A 31 -0.41 -3.75 -9.88
N GLY A 32 -1.61 -3.30 -9.49
CA GLY A 32 -2.59 -4.13 -8.76
C GLY A 32 -2.19 -4.53 -7.33
N ILE A 33 -1.03 -4.14 -6.81
CA ILE A 33 -0.62 -4.40 -5.42
C ILE A 33 -0.80 -3.13 -4.58
N PHE A 34 -1.56 -3.26 -3.50
CA PHE A 34 -1.91 -2.17 -2.60
C PHE A 34 -1.43 -2.45 -1.18
N VAL A 35 -1.22 -1.39 -0.41
CA VAL A 35 -0.76 -1.47 0.97
C VAL A 35 -1.46 -0.44 1.85
N ALA A 36 -1.75 -0.80 3.10
CA ALA A 36 -2.42 0.08 4.06
C ALA A 36 -1.89 -0.18 5.49
N GLY A 37 -2.33 0.65 6.44
CA GLY A 37 -1.95 0.55 7.85
C GLY A 37 -0.47 0.81 8.10
N ASP A 38 0.06 0.22 9.17
CA ASP A 38 1.42 0.48 9.63
C ASP A 38 2.52 0.08 8.63
N MET A 39 2.18 -0.72 7.62
CA MET A 39 3.09 -1.09 6.55
C MET A 39 3.43 0.07 5.60
N THR A 40 2.58 1.11 5.52
CA THR A 40 2.78 2.28 4.63
C THR A 40 3.46 3.46 5.30
N ASN A 41 3.12 3.73 6.57
CA ASN A 41 3.56 4.96 7.25
C ASN A 41 4.20 4.71 8.63
N GLY A 42 4.26 3.44 9.05
CA GLY A 42 4.74 3.04 10.37
C GLY A 42 3.64 3.03 11.41
N GLN A 43 4.01 2.58 12.61
CA GLN A 43 3.09 2.45 13.75
C GLN A 43 2.34 3.77 14.01
N SER A 44 1.01 3.70 14.02
CA SER A 44 0.14 4.86 14.21
C SER A 44 -1.13 4.53 14.99
N LEU A 45 -2.05 5.49 15.07
CA LEU A 45 -3.36 5.28 15.68
C LEU A 45 -4.19 4.29 14.85
N ILE A 46 -5.02 3.48 15.51
CA ILE A 46 -5.92 2.52 14.85
C ILE A 46 -6.83 3.19 13.81
N VAL A 47 -7.23 4.45 14.04
CA VAL A 47 -8.04 5.22 13.10
C VAL A 47 -7.33 5.46 11.76
N HIS A 48 -6.00 5.61 11.75
CA HIS A 48 -5.24 5.76 10.51
C HIS A 48 -5.14 4.44 9.74
N ALA A 49 -5.03 3.31 10.44
CA ALA A 49 -5.10 2.00 9.81
C ALA A 49 -6.48 1.77 9.16
N ILE A 50 -7.56 2.14 9.85
CA ILE A 50 -8.93 2.06 9.31
C ILE A 50 -9.10 2.98 8.10
N ALA A 51 -8.65 4.24 8.20
CA ALA A 51 -8.80 5.22 7.13
C ALA A 51 -8.04 4.79 5.86
N SER A 52 -6.77 4.40 6.00
CA SER A 52 -5.95 3.92 4.88
C SER A 52 -6.50 2.60 4.29
N GLY A 53 -7.02 1.69 5.12
CA GLY A 53 -7.68 0.48 4.64
C GLY A 53 -8.92 0.77 3.79
N ARG A 54 -9.75 1.74 4.20
CA ARG A 54 -10.91 2.18 3.41
C ARG A 54 -10.49 2.81 2.09
N GLN A 55 -9.42 3.61 2.09
CA GLN A 55 -8.87 4.22 0.89
C GLN A 55 -8.34 3.16 -0.09
N ALA A 56 -7.56 2.19 0.41
CA ALA A 56 -7.07 1.08 -0.40
C ALA A 56 -8.22 0.27 -1.00
N ALA A 57 -9.26 -0.05 -0.22
CA ALA A 57 -10.44 -0.76 -0.74
C ALA A 57 -11.15 0.02 -1.86
N HIS A 58 -11.30 1.34 -1.73
CA HIS A 58 -11.86 2.20 -2.78
C HIS A 58 -11.01 2.17 -4.05
N SER A 59 -9.68 2.27 -3.91
CA SER A 59 -8.75 2.20 -5.03
C SER A 59 -8.75 0.83 -5.71
N ILE A 60 -8.81 -0.27 -4.95
CA ILE A 60 -8.91 -1.62 -5.50
C ILE A 60 -10.16 -1.75 -6.37
N VAL A 61 -11.31 -1.25 -5.90
CA VAL A 61 -12.55 -1.26 -6.69
C VAL A 61 -12.39 -0.41 -7.96
N ALA A 62 -11.80 0.78 -7.86
CA ALA A 62 -11.55 1.63 -9.01
C ALA A 62 -10.60 0.97 -10.04
N TYR A 63 -9.55 0.29 -9.57
CA TYR A 63 -8.61 -0.47 -10.39
C TYR A 63 -9.29 -1.63 -11.12
N LEU A 64 -10.07 -2.44 -10.42
CA LEU A 64 -10.84 -3.55 -11.04
C LEU A 64 -11.88 -3.07 -12.05
N GLN A 65 -12.32 -1.81 -11.95
CA GLN A 65 -13.21 -1.16 -12.91
C GLN A 65 -12.46 -0.47 -14.07
N GLY A 66 -11.12 -0.57 -14.13
CA GLY A 66 -10.29 0.08 -15.16
C GLY A 66 -10.17 1.60 -15.02
N LYS A 67 -10.46 2.16 -13.84
CA LYS A 67 -10.39 3.62 -13.57
C LYS A 67 -9.05 4.07 -13.01
N LEU A 68 -8.25 3.12 -12.50
CA LEU A 68 -6.85 3.35 -12.16
C LEU A 68 -5.98 2.64 -13.20
N LYS A 69 -4.80 3.19 -13.47
CA LYS A 69 -3.88 2.63 -14.46
C LYS A 69 -3.48 1.21 -14.08
N THR A 70 -3.38 0.38 -15.11
CA THR A 70 -2.59 -0.85 -15.24
C THR A 70 -1.26 -0.54 -15.90
#